data_AF-A0A395LCQ3-F1
#
_entry.id   AF-A0A395LCQ3-F1
#
_cell.length_a   1.000
_cell.length_b   1.000
_cell.length_c   1.000
_cell.angle_alpha   90.00
_cell.angle_beta   90.00
_cell.angle_gamma   90.00
#
_symmetry.space_group_name_H-M   'P 1'
#
loop_
_entity.id
_entity.type
_entity.pdbx_description
1 polymer ?
#
loop_
_entity_poly.entity_id
_entity_poly.type
_entity_poly.pdbx_seq_one_letter_code
_entity_poly.pdbx_strand_id
1 'polypeptide(L)' 'MWGLALSIKPSEWRFGACDAIEDDGRIVGRWYCLGPVAVTYDYS' A
#
# COMPACT_ATOMS: atom_id res chain seq x y z
N MET A 1 11.52 3.27 -5.02
CA MET A 1 11.72 3.28 -3.54
C MET A 1 10.85 2.18 -2.94
N TRP A 2 11.28 1.52 -1.85
CA TRP A 2 10.50 0.46 -1.20
C TRP A 2 9.94 0.94 0.15
N GLY A 3 8.86 0.32 0.62
CA GLY A 3 8.20 0.67 1.87
C GLY A 3 7.39 -0.49 2.45
N LEU A 4 7.11 -0.41 3.75
CA LEU A 4 6.33 -1.40 4.50
C LEU A 4 5.36 -0.69 5.44
N ALA A 5 4.11 -1.16 5.47
CA ALA A 5 3.06 -0.67 6.37
C ALA A 5 2.42 -1.83 7.13
N LEU A 6 2.03 -1.57 8.38
CA LEU A 6 1.48 -2.57 9.31
C LEU A 6 0.20 -2.05 9.97
N SER A 7 -0.82 -2.90 10.10
CA SER A 7 -1.99 -2.62 10.95
C SER A 7 -2.28 -3.77 11.91
N ILE A 8 -2.44 -3.44 13.19
CA ILE A 8 -2.84 -4.37 14.24
C ILE A 8 -4.36 -4.57 14.33
N LYS A 9 -5.16 -3.82 13.56
CA LYS A 9 -6.62 -3.89 13.56
C LYS A 9 -7.11 -4.77 12.40
N PRO A 10 -7.64 -5.98 12.66
CA PRO A 10 -8.04 -6.90 11.58
C PRO A 10 -9.14 -6.37 10.66
N SER A 11 -9.99 -5.45 11.15
CA SER A 11 -11.04 -4.82 10.34
C SER A 11 -10.51 -3.92 9.22
N GLU A 12 -9.25 -3.48 9.31
CA GLU A 12 -8.60 -2.63 8.32
C GLU A 12 -7.77 -3.44 7.32
N TRP A 13 -7.60 -4.75 7.55
CA TRP A 13 -6.81 -5.62 6.70
C TRP A 13 -7.43 -5.74 5.31
N ARG A 14 -6.56 -5.69 4.30
CA ARG A 14 -6.94 -5.83 2.90
C ARG A 14 -6.04 -6.86 2.23
N PHE A 15 -6.56 -7.44 1.17
CA PHE A 15 -5.81 -8.33 0.29
C PHE A 15 -5.85 -7.78 -1.13
N GLY A 16 -4.79 -7.98 -1.89
CA GLY A 16 -4.69 -7.54 -3.28
C GLY A 16 -3.73 -6.37 -3.43
N ALA A 17 -4.01 -5.47 -4.38
CA ALA A 17 -3.17 -4.32 -4.64
C ALA A 17 -3.97 -3.01 -4.61
N CYS A 18 -3.38 -1.94 -4.11
CA CYS A 18 -3.93 -0.59 -4.18
C CYS A 18 -2.91 0.40 -4.72
N ASP A 19 -3.39 1.38 -5.49
CA ASP A 19 -2.53 2.42 -6.05
C ASP A 19 -2.23 3.47 -4.98
N ALA A 20 -0.97 3.89 -4.90
CA ALA A 20 -0.54 5.04 -4.13
C ALA A 20 -0.74 6.29 -4.98
N ILE A 21 -1.51 7.23 -4.48
CA ILE A 21 -1.94 8.43 -5.22
C ILE A 21 -1.53 9.66 -4.42
N GLU A 22 -0.90 10.63 -5.08
CA GLU A 22 -0.62 11.97 -4.52
C GLU A 22 -1.88 12.83 -4.49
N ASP A 23 -1.83 13.97 -3.77
CA ASP A 23 -2.98 14.86 -3.59
C ASP A 23 -3.53 15.46 -4.90
N ASP A 24 -2.71 15.50 -5.96
CA ASP A 24 -3.08 15.96 -7.30
C ASP A 24 -3.72 14.86 -8.17
N GLY A 25 -3.85 13.64 -7.64
CA GLY A 25 -4.40 12.47 -8.34
C GLY A 25 -3.37 11.65 -9.11
N ARG A 26 -2.08 12.01 -9.09
CA ARG A 26 -1.02 11.24 -9.76
C ARG A 26 -0.77 9.92 -9.04
N ILE A 27 -0.81 8.82 -9.80
CA ILE A 27 -0.40 7.50 -9.29
C ILE A 27 1.14 7.47 -9.22
N VAL A 28 1.67 7.21 -8.03
CA VAL A 28 3.13 7.23 -7.74
C VAL A 28 3.70 5.87 -7.37
N GLY A 29 2.85 4.85 -7.28
CA GLY A 29 3.27 3.51 -6.96
C GLY A 29 2.10 2.59 -6.66
N ARG A 30 2.41 1.36 -6.24
CA ARG A 30 1.43 0.34 -5.87
C ARG A 30 1.83 -0.35 -4.58
N TRP A 31 0.87 -0.55 -3.70
CA TRP A 31 1.00 -1.38 -2.51
C TRP A 31 0.36 -2.73 -2.75
N TYR A 32 1.00 -3.77 -2.25
CA TYR A 32 0.50 -5.13 -2.21
C TYR A 32 0.13 -5.47 -0.76
N CYS A 33 -1.16 -5.64 -0.50
CA CYS A 33 -1.72 -5.89 0.81
C CYS A 33 -1.87 -7.40 1.03
N LEU A 34 -1.31 -7.88 2.16
CA LEU A 34 -1.20 -9.29 2.55
C LEU A 34 -1.81 -9.48 3.95
N GLY A 35 -2.96 -8.86 4.21
CA GLY A 35 -3.62 -8.87 5.52
C GLY A 35 -3.07 -7.77 6.43
N PRO A 36 -2.33 -8.09 7.51
CA PRO A 36 -1.76 -7.10 8.42
C PRO A 36 -0.60 -6.30 7.84
N VAL A 37 0.02 -6.78 6.75
CA VAL A 37 1.22 -6.21 6.15
C VAL A 37 0.89 -5.72 4.75
N ALA A 38 1.37 -4.54 4.39
CA ALA A 38 1.43 -4.10 3.00
C ALA A 38 2.88 -3.75 2.62
N VAL A 39 3.25 -4.05 1.38
CA VAL A 39 4.59 -3.78 0.84
C VAL A 39 4.52 -3.05 -0.48
N THR A 40 5.53 -2.24 -0.77
CA THR A 40 5.69 -1.53 -2.03
C THR A 40 7.16 -1.53 -2.44
N TYR A 41 7.42 -1.54 -3.75
CA TYR A 41 8.77 -1.54 -4.30
C TYR A 41 8.97 -0.62 -5.53
N ASP A 42 7.87 -0.14 -6.12
CA ASP A 42 7.85 0.65 -7.37
C ASP A 42 7.48 2.13 -7.16
N TYR A 43 7.73 2.70 -5.96
CA TYR A 43 7.51 4.14 -5.77
C TYR A 43 8.47 4.96 -6.66
N SER A 44 7.90 5.85 -7.48
CA SER A 44 8.59 6.75 -8.41
C SER A 44 8.55 8.21 -7.98
#